data_AF-A0A2D9REW1-F1
#
_entry.id   AF-A0A2D9REW1-F1
#
_cell.length_a   1.000
_cell.length_b   1.000
_cell.length_c   1.000
_cell.angle_alpha   90.00
_cell.angle_beta   90.00
_cell.angle_gamma   90.00
#
_symmetry.space_group_name_H-M   'P 1'
#
loop_
_entity.id
_entity.type
_entity.pdbx_description
1 polymer ?
#
loop_
_entity_poly.entity_id
_entity_poly.type
_entity_poly.pdbx_seq_one_letter_code
_entity_poly.pdbx_strand_id
1 'polypeptide(L)'
;MKKLLKRFLPVILFVAAILLFTQISRFTNPASHAYAGECMSRSDLGRTFTNTCEFEINVGMCLADGDAEDYSNCPNQLLSAGASYTLPEEASFEIDAYGNNRIWACKAPFVFKMKPGNSNRALLRKGCARPLKH
;
A
#
# COMPACT_ATOMS: atom_id res chain seq x y z
N MET A 1 -25.19 4.73 -38.88
CA MET A 1 -24.13 4.13 -38.03
C MET A 1 -22.76 4.80 -38.19
N LYS A 2 -22.21 4.98 -39.41
CA LYS A 2 -20.85 5.57 -39.62
C LYS A 2 -20.65 7.00 -39.06
N LYS A 3 -21.68 7.85 -39.05
CA LYS A 3 -21.60 9.23 -38.49
C LYS A 3 -21.56 9.27 -36.96
N LEU A 4 -22.25 8.36 -36.26
CA LEU A 4 -22.17 8.25 -34.80
C LEU A 4 -20.78 7.75 -34.38
N LEU A 5 -20.25 6.73 -35.06
CA LEU A 5 -18.94 6.17 -34.75
C LEU A 5 -17.81 7.20 -34.88
N LYS A 6 -17.83 8.05 -35.92
CA LYS A 6 -16.86 9.14 -36.09
C LYS A 6 -16.96 10.22 -35.00
N ARG A 7 -18.14 10.45 -34.43
CA ARG A 7 -18.35 11.46 -33.37
C ARG A 7 -17.83 11.00 -32.01
N PHE A 8 -17.88 9.69 -31.72
CA PHE A 8 -17.34 9.11 -30.49
C PHE A 8 -15.89 8.63 -30.60
N LEU A 9 -15.36 8.51 -31.83
CA LEU A 9 -13.96 8.14 -32.07
C LEU A 9 -12.92 8.92 -31.22
N PRO A 10 -12.98 10.26 -31.08
CA PRO A 10 -12.00 10.97 -30.25
C PRO A 10 -12.13 10.62 -28.76
N VAL A 11 -13.35 10.40 -28.27
CA VAL A 11 -13.60 9.99 -26.88
C VAL A 11 -13.06 8.58 -26.64
N ILE A 12 -13.31 7.66 -27.56
CA ILE A 12 -12.80 6.28 -27.49
C ILE A 12 -11.27 6.27 -27.50
N LEU A 13 -10.64 7.05 -28.39
CA LEU A 13 -9.18 7.19 -28.45
C LEU A 13 -8.60 7.78 -27.16
N PHE A 14 -9.27 8.76 -26.57
CA PHE A 14 -8.84 9.36 -25.31
C PHE A 14 -8.91 8.36 -24.14
N VAL A 15 -10.01 7.63 -24.02
CA VAL A 15 -10.16 6.57 -23.00
C VAL A 15 -9.11 5.48 -23.21
N ALA A 16 -8.89 5.04 -24.46
CA ALA A 16 -7.87 4.06 -24.78
C ALA A 16 -6.46 4.54 -24.41
N ALA A 17 -6.14 5.82 -24.66
CA ALA A 17 -4.88 6.41 -24.27
C ALA A 17 -4.69 6.41 -22.74
N ILE A 18 -5.70 6.80 -21.96
CA ILE A 18 -5.66 6.76 -20.49
C ILE A 18 -5.39 5.33 -19.99
N LEU A 19 -6.11 4.35 -20.54
CA LEU A 19 -5.90 2.94 -20.19
C LEU A 19 -4.47 2.48 -20.52
N LEU A 20 -3.91 2.87 -21.67
CA LEU A 20 -2.53 2.58 -22.02
C LEU A 20 -1.54 3.23 -21.05
N PHE A 21 -1.71 4.53 -20.76
CA PHE A 21 -0.83 5.25 -19.84
C PHE A 21 -0.84 4.67 -18.43
N THR A 22 -2.01 4.28 -17.92
CA THR A 22 -2.12 3.64 -16.60
C THR A 22 -1.39 2.30 -16.55
N GLN A 23 -1.48 1.48 -17.59
CA GLN A 23 -0.75 0.21 -17.66
C GLN A 23 0.77 0.42 -17.78
N ILE A 24 1.21 1.38 -18.61
CA ILE A 24 2.63 1.73 -18.73
C ILE A 24 3.18 2.24 -17.39
N SER A 25 2.40 3.05 -16.66
CA SER A 25 2.79 3.54 -15.33
C SER A 25 2.95 2.41 -14.32
N ARG A 26 2.03 1.43 -14.31
CA ARG A 26 2.12 0.24 -13.46
C ARG A 26 3.37 -0.59 -13.76
N PHE A 27 3.75 -0.70 -15.02
CA PHE A 27 4.93 -1.45 -15.42
C PHE A 27 6.24 -0.73 -15.09
N THR A 28 6.31 0.58 -15.34
CA THR A 28 7.52 1.39 -15.14
C THR A 28 7.77 1.76 -13.67
N ASN A 29 6.72 1.90 -12.87
CA ASN A 29 6.81 2.22 -11.45
C ASN A 29 5.90 1.33 -10.58
N PRO A 30 6.15 0.01 -10.57
CA PRO A 30 5.26 -0.94 -9.91
C PRO A 30 5.20 -0.72 -8.39
N ALA A 31 6.26 -0.18 -7.79
CA ALA A 31 6.32 0.09 -6.36
C ALA A 31 5.34 1.21 -5.93
N SER A 32 5.09 2.21 -6.78
CA SER A 32 4.08 3.25 -6.52
C SER A 32 2.64 2.74 -6.63
N HIS A 33 2.43 1.60 -7.31
CA HIS A 33 1.13 0.95 -7.48
C HIS A 33 0.96 -0.30 -6.61
N ALA A 34 1.96 -0.60 -5.77
CA ALA A 34 1.95 -1.78 -4.91
C ALA A 34 1.31 -1.53 -3.54
N TYR A 35 0.88 -0.30 -3.25
CA TYR A 35 0.12 -0.03 -2.03
C TYR A 35 -1.18 -0.82 -2.04
N ALA A 36 -1.46 -1.50 -0.94
CA ALA A 36 -2.61 -2.40 -0.76
C ALA A 36 -3.26 -2.17 0.61
N GLY A 37 -3.23 -0.93 1.13
CA GLY A 37 -3.80 -0.63 2.45
C GLY A 37 -5.30 -0.84 2.52
N GLU A 38 -6.00 -0.67 1.40
CA GLU A 38 -7.42 -0.98 1.23
C GLU A 38 -7.75 -2.48 1.38
N CYS A 39 -6.75 -3.36 1.23
CA CYS A 39 -6.90 -4.81 1.44
C CYS A 39 -6.88 -5.21 2.92
N MET A 40 -6.67 -4.25 3.84
CA MET A 40 -6.57 -4.54 5.27
C MET A 40 -7.90 -4.27 5.96
N SER A 41 -8.61 -5.34 6.33
CA SER A 41 -9.76 -5.24 7.23
C SER A 41 -9.32 -5.39 8.68
N ARG A 42 -9.97 -4.64 9.58
CA ARG A 42 -9.70 -4.62 11.01
C ARG A 42 -10.92 -5.17 11.75
N SER A 43 -10.71 -6.08 12.69
CA SER A 43 -11.77 -6.55 13.61
C SER A 43 -12.27 -5.43 14.52
N ASP A 44 -13.47 -5.54 15.07
CA ASP A 44 -14.06 -4.55 16.01
C ASP A 44 -13.20 -4.30 17.25
N LEU A 45 -12.55 -5.35 17.77
CA LEU A 45 -11.59 -5.25 18.89
C LEU A 45 -10.27 -4.56 18.50
N GLY A 46 -10.09 -4.26 17.21
CA GLY A 46 -8.99 -3.49 16.70
C GLY A 46 -7.63 -4.18 16.64
N ARG A 47 -7.56 -5.49 16.93
CA ARG A 47 -6.31 -6.26 17.09
C ARG A 47 -6.03 -7.29 16.02
N THR A 48 -7.07 -7.74 15.32
CA THR A 48 -6.94 -8.69 14.22
C THR A 48 -7.05 -7.95 12.89
N PHE A 49 -6.12 -8.27 12.01
CA PHE A 49 -5.98 -7.68 10.69
C PHE A 49 -6.05 -8.78 9.64
N THR A 50 -6.96 -8.65 8.69
CA THR A 50 -7.22 -9.66 7.67
C THR A 50 -6.96 -9.10 6.29
N ASN A 51 -6.24 -9.88 5.47
CA ASN A 51 -6.09 -9.61 4.06
C ASN A 51 -7.40 -9.97 3.31
N THR A 52 -8.13 -8.96 2.85
CA THR A 52 -9.37 -9.12 2.08
C THR A 52 -9.15 -9.25 0.57
N CYS A 53 -7.92 -9.06 0.10
CA CYS A 53 -7.58 -9.17 -1.31
C CYS A 53 -7.23 -10.62 -1.69
N GLU A 54 -7.41 -10.94 -2.97
CA GLU A 54 -7.15 -12.27 -3.56
C GLU A 54 -5.66 -12.53 -3.85
N PHE A 55 -4.76 -11.75 -3.28
CA PHE A 55 -3.31 -11.85 -3.49
C PHE A 55 -2.56 -11.63 -2.19
N GLU A 56 -1.32 -12.13 -2.15
CA GLU A 56 -0.48 -11.98 -0.96
C GLU A 56 -0.02 -10.54 -0.76
N ILE A 57 0.05 -10.12 0.50
CA ILE A 57 0.49 -8.80 0.91
C ILE A 57 1.55 -8.91 2.01
N ASN A 58 2.55 -8.05 1.95
CA ASN A 58 3.44 -7.78 3.07
C ASN A 58 2.85 -6.65 3.91
N VAL A 59 2.60 -6.94 5.19
CA VAL A 59 2.07 -5.98 6.16
C VAL A 59 3.20 -5.50 7.06
N GLY A 60 3.50 -4.21 7.01
CA GLY A 60 4.41 -3.53 7.93
C GLY A 60 3.66 -3.03 9.15
N MET A 61 4.08 -3.43 10.35
CA MET A 61 3.48 -3.03 11.62
C MET A 61 4.52 -2.32 12.47
N CYS A 62 4.36 -1.01 12.68
CA CYS A 62 5.24 -0.24 13.54
C CYS A 62 4.58 -0.07 14.91
N LEU A 63 5.08 -0.81 15.91
CA LEU A 63 4.66 -0.71 17.30
C LEU A 63 5.40 0.44 17.99
N ALA A 64 4.85 0.95 19.09
CA ALA A 64 5.30 2.17 19.76
C ALA A 64 6.66 2.07 20.51
N ASP A 65 7.36 0.93 20.46
CA ASP A 65 8.45 0.61 21.40
C ASP A 65 9.87 1.05 20.96
N GLY A 66 10.02 2.00 20.04
CA GLY A 66 11.35 2.52 19.70
C GLY A 66 11.27 3.79 18.86
N ASP A 67 12.08 4.79 19.25
CA ASP A 67 12.28 6.12 18.64
C ASP A 67 11.33 6.42 17.47
N ALA A 68 10.31 7.25 17.75
CA ALA A 68 9.20 7.64 16.87
C ALA A 68 9.61 8.29 15.52
N GLU A 69 10.89 8.27 15.17
CA GLU A 69 11.48 8.83 13.96
C GLU A 69 12.08 7.75 13.03
N ASP A 70 12.33 6.52 13.49
CA ASP A 70 12.94 5.45 12.68
C ASP A 70 12.02 4.25 12.42
N TYR A 71 11.05 4.44 11.52
CA TYR A 71 10.19 3.34 11.02
C TYR A 71 10.86 2.50 9.91
N SER A 72 12.19 2.57 9.74
CA SER A 72 12.87 1.77 8.71
C SER A 72 12.93 0.28 9.06
N ASN A 73 12.76 -0.06 10.35
CA ASN A 73 12.93 -1.41 10.90
C ASN A 73 11.63 -2.11 11.31
N CYS A 74 10.47 -1.59 10.88
CA CYS A 74 9.21 -2.22 11.25
C CYS A 74 9.12 -3.64 10.65
N PRO A 75 8.77 -4.65 11.46
CA PRO A 75 8.63 -6.01 10.98
C PRO A 75 7.57 -6.08 9.88
N ASN A 76 7.90 -6.82 8.81
CA ASN A 76 6.97 -7.15 7.74
C ASN A 76 6.46 -8.58 7.95
N GLN A 77 5.15 -8.76 7.92
CA GLN A 77 4.50 -10.06 7.95
C GLN A 77 3.86 -10.34 6.58
N LEU A 78 4.20 -11.47 5.97
CA LEU A 78 3.51 -11.93 4.76
C LEU A 78 2.15 -12.52 5.16
N LEU A 79 1.07 -12.04 4.53
CA LEU A 79 -0.28 -12.57 4.65
C LEU A 79 -0.77 -13.04 3.28
N SER A 80 -1.10 -14.33 3.18
CA SER A 80 -1.80 -14.86 2.02
C SER A 80 -3.24 -14.32 1.93
N ALA A 81 -3.92 -14.55 0.81
CA ALA A 81 -5.30 -14.13 0.62
C ALA A 81 -6.21 -14.73 1.71
N GLY A 82 -7.04 -13.90 2.36
CA GLY A 82 -7.92 -14.30 3.45
C GLY A 82 -7.22 -14.60 4.77
N ALA A 83 -5.89 -14.58 4.83
CA ALA A 83 -5.15 -14.81 6.06
C ALA A 83 -5.28 -13.62 7.02
N SER A 84 -5.27 -13.93 8.32
CA SER A 84 -5.34 -12.95 9.39
C SER A 84 -4.09 -12.99 10.26
N TYR A 85 -3.73 -11.84 10.79
CA TYR A 85 -2.74 -11.68 11.83
C TYR A 85 -3.37 -10.98 13.03
N THR A 86 -3.16 -11.54 14.21
CA THR A 86 -3.63 -10.96 15.47
C THR A 86 -2.44 -10.50 16.27
N LEU A 87 -2.48 -9.27 16.73
CA LEU A 87 -1.42 -8.73 17.57
C LEU A 87 -1.34 -9.40 18.95
N PRO A 88 -0.13 -9.50 19.52
CA PRO A 88 0.07 -9.81 20.94
C PRO A 88 -0.70 -8.85 21.87
N GLU A 89 -0.93 -9.26 23.11
CA GLU A 89 -1.77 -8.52 24.07
C GLU A 89 -1.11 -7.26 24.61
N GLU A 90 0.20 -7.30 24.68
CA GLU A 90 1.09 -6.22 25.06
C GLU A 90 1.35 -5.21 23.93
N ALA A 91 0.97 -5.52 22.69
CA ALA A 91 1.25 -4.64 21.55
C ALA A 91 0.28 -3.45 21.51
N SER A 92 0.80 -2.24 21.69
CA SER A 92 0.05 -1.00 21.52
C SER A 92 0.42 -0.31 20.20
N PHE A 93 -0.59 0.16 19.47
CA PHE A 93 -0.37 1.04 18.32
C PHE A 93 -0.22 2.47 18.80
N GLU A 94 0.81 3.15 18.31
CA GLU A 94 0.76 4.61 18.30
C GLU A 94 -0.22 5.02 17.19
N ILE A 95 -1.41 5.44 17.63
CA ILE A 95 -2.38 6.11 16.79
C ILE A 95 -1.81 7.50 16.52
N ASP A 96 -1.66 7.89 15.26
CA ASP A 96 -1.20 9.25 14.96
C ASP A 96 -2.23 10.29 15.42
N ALA A 97 -1.85 11.57 15.44
CA ALA A 97 -2.74 12.67 15.85
C ALA A 97 -4.06 12.76 15.05
N TYR A 98 -4.20 11.98 13.97
CA TYR A 98 -5.36 11.90 13.10
C TYR A 98 -6.13 10.58 13.21
N GLY A 99 -5.80 9.72 14.19
CA GLY A 99 -6.53 8.46 14.38
C GLY A 99 -6.05 7.31 13.50
N ASN A 100 -5.00 7.48 12.69
CA ASN A 100 -4.55 6.43 11.79
C ASN A 100 -3.61 5.46 12.51
N ASN A 101 -3.88 4.17 12.35
CA ASN A 101 -2.93 3.14 12.75
C ASN A 101 -1.72 3.16 11.81
N ARG A 102 -0.53 2.99 12.38
CA ARG A 102 0.74 2.82 11.66
C ARG A 102 0.88 1.40 11.09
N ILE A 103 -0.08 1.02 10.26
CA ILE A 103 -0.11 -0.26 9.54
C ILE A 103 -0.08 0.06 8.05
N TRP A 104 0.80 -0.65 7.35
CA TRP A 104 0.97 -0.53 5.92
C TRP A 104 0.86 -1.89 5.28
N ALA A 105 0.23 -1.95 4.11
CA ALA A 105 0.19 -3.17 3.31
C ALA A 105 0.70 -2.89 1.90
N CYS A 106 1.54 -3.79 1.42
CA CYS A 106 2.12 -3.76 0.09
C CYS A 106 1.87 -5.10 -0.59
N LYS A 107 1.41 -5.10 -1.85
CA LYS A 107 1.28 -6.32 -2.65
C LYS A 107 2.64 -7.01 -2.76
N ALA A 108 2.71 -8.32 -2.47
CA ALA A 108 3.94 -9.08 -2.62
C ALA A 108 4.47 -9.00 -4.07
N PRO A 109 5.80 -8.94 -4.29
CA PRO A 109 6.87 -9.07 -3.29
C PRO A 109 7.30 -7.73 -2.67
N PHE A 110 6.56 -6.65 -2.88
CA PHE A 110 6.93 -5.33 -2.36
C PHE A 110 6.75 -5.28 -0.85
N VAL A 111 7.64 -4.56 -0.16
CA VAL A 111 7.62 -4.39 1.29
C VAL A 111 7.42 -2.93 1.66
N PHE A 112 6.94 -2.68 2.88
CA PHE A 112 6.87 -1.34 3.42
C PHE A 112 8.27 -0.73 3.47
N LYS A 113 8.41 0.51 2.98
CA LYS A 113 9.62 1.30 3.15
C LYS A 113 9.25 2.76 3.25
N MET A 114 9.67 3.40 4.32
CA MET A 114 9.62 4.86 4.38
C MET A 114 10.55 5.47 3.35
N LYS A 115 10.01 6.33 2.50
CA LYS A 115 10.82 7.15 1.60
C LYS A 115 10.81 8.59 2.09
N PRO A 116 11.97 9.25 2.22
CA PRO A 116 12.02 10.69 2.41
C PRO A 116 11.22 11.37 1.29
N GLY A 117 10.35 12.32 1.64
CA GLY A 117 9.64 13.10 0.64
C GLY A 117 10.63 13.90 -0.21
N ASN A 118 10.38 14.00 -1.52
CA ASN A 118 11.25 14.76 -2.43
C ASN A 118 11.34 16.26 -2.06
N SER A 119 10.31 16.81 -1.43
CA SER A 119 10.23 18.22 -1.01
C SER A 119 10.66 18.47 0.43
N ASN A 120 10.65 17.45 1.29
CA ASN A 120 11.07 17.56 2.68
C ASN A 120 11.47 16.17 3.18
N ARG A 121 12.75 16.00 3.55
CA ARG A 121 13.27 14.74 4.06
C ARG A 121 12.70 14.35 5.43
N ALA A 122 12.19 15.32 6.19
CA ALA A 122 11.47 15.07 7.43
C ALA A 122 10.03 14.58 7.20
N LEU A 123 9.48 14.72 5.99
CA LEU A 123 8.17 14.17 5.62
C LEU A 123 8.35 12.81 4.98
N LEU A 124 8.40 11.79 5.81
CA LEU A 124 8.48 10.40 5.38
C LEU A 124 7.16 10.02 4.69
N ARG A 125 7.23 9.74 3.38
CA ARG A 125 6.07 9.27 2.62
C ARG A 125 5.91 7.77 2.76
N LYS A 126 4.69 7.38 3.16
CA LYS A 126 4.19 6.00 3.10
C LYS A 126 4.40 5.48 1.67
N GLY A 127 5.06 4.34 1.51
CA GLY A 127 5.32 3.79 0.19
C GLY A 127 5.75 2.33 0.23
N CYS A 128 5.53 1.65 -0.89
CA CYS A 128 6.05 0.32 -1.11
C CYS A 128 7.37 0.42 -1.89
N ALA A 129 8.28 -0.50 -1.61
CA ALA A 129 9.55 -0.64 -2.31
C ALA A 129 9.83 -2.11 -2.61
N ARG A 130 10.71 -2.35 -3.58
CA ARG A 130 11.26 -3.70 -3.73
C ARG A 130 12.05 -4.05 -2.46
N PRO A 131 12.02 -5.31 -2.00
CA PRO A 131 12.83 -5.74 -0.87
C PRO A 131 14.30 -5.50 -1.22
N LEU A 132 15.08 -5.07 -0.23
CA LEU A 132 16.53 -5.01 -0.39
C LEU A 132 17.00 -6.45 -0.63
N LYS A 133 17.75 -6.66 -1.73
CA LYS A 133 18.47 -7.92 -1.88
C LYS A 133 19.54 -7.93 -0.79
N HIS A 134 19.42 -8.86 0.15
CA HIS A 134 20.54 -9.24 1.02
C HIS A 134 21.58 -10.00 0.21
#